data_AF-A0A1J3IJ93-F1
#
_entry.id   AF-A0A1J3IJ93-F1
#
_cell.length_a   1.000
_cell.length_b   1.000
_cell.length_c   1.000
_cell.angle_alpha   90.00
_cell.angle_beta   90.00
_cell.angle_gamma   90.00
#
_symmetry.space_group_name_H-M   'P 1'
#
loop_
_entity.id
_entity.type
_entity.pdbx_description
1 polymer ?
#
loop_
_entity_poly.entity_id
_entity_poly.type
_entity_poly.pdbx_seq_one_letter_code
_entity_poly.pdbx_strand_id
1 'polypeptide(L)'
;MPEAKMWVCWDIDSCPVPDGYDSRLVVSSIEWALWKKGYWGPVTITAVGNLKLTLKRSPHVLPALSAAGVHLGADFVCQHICDEFIQWKKVNQAAPATLLVIGGYMLYKYLSRWFSPLQGDGHTILHAHPQAYPQANEKSFVWESLLEDKCCLTAAGESGFKFFCALCELCPGESFEDFTTHFNSKDHVILEFNTFRPSPKRTKKQKPFFILSDYKSKAASFNNS
;
A
#
# COMPACT_ATOMS: atom_id res chain seq x y z
N MET A 1 -15.65 13.59 -5.14
CA MET A 1 -15.84 12.37 -5.95
C MET A 1 -15.60 11.19 -5.02
N PRO A 2 -16.31 10.06 -5.12
CA PRO A 2 -15.92 8.87 -4.36
C PRO A 2 -14.48 8.50 -4.75
N GLU A 3 -13.62 8.28 -3.76
CA GLU A 3 -12.23 7.88 -3.99
C GLU A 3 -12.18 6.52 -4.70
N ALA A 4 -11.36 6.42 -5.75
CA ALA A 4 -11.18 5.18 -6.48
C ALA A 4 -10.44 4.18 -5.58
N LYS A 5 -11.14 3.14 -5.12
CA LYS A 5 -10.51 2.11 -4.28
C LYS A 5 -9.62 1.21 -5.11
N MET A 6 -8.56 0.74 -4.48
CA MET A 6 -7.58 -0.14 -5.12
C MET A 6 -7.51 -1.45 -4.36
N TRP A 7 -7.50 -2.56 -5.11
CA TRP A 7 -7.22 -3.88 -4.54
C TRP A 7 -6.02 -4.51 -5.23
N VAL A 8 -5.13 -5.04 -4.41
CA VAL A 8 -3.90 -5.71 -4.83
C VAL A 8 -4.04 -7.18 -4.47
N CYS A 9 -4.08 -8.03 -5.49
CA CYS A 9 -4.04 -9.48 -5.32
C CYS A 9 -2.63 -9.96 -5.63
N TRP A 10 -1.92 -10.44 -4.62
CA TRP A 10 -0.49 -10.71 -4.68
C TRP A 10 -0.18 -12.19 -4.43
N ASP A 11 0.28 -12.89 -5.45
CA ASP A 11 0.84 -14.23 -5.35
C ASP A 11 2.25 -14.18 -4.74
N ILE A 12 2.34 -14.47 -3.44
CA ILE A 12 3.58 -14.42 -2.66
C ILE A 12 4.54 -15.57 -3.03
N ASP A 13 4.05 -16.64 -3.66
CA ASP A 13 4.90 -17.75 -4.10
C ASP A 13 5.67 -17.37 -5.38
N SER A 14 5.00 -16.70 -6.32
CA SER A 14 5.62 -16.24 -7.58
C SER A 14 6.42 -14.95 -7.41
N CYS A 15 5.99 -14.07 -6.51
CA CYS A 15 6.59 -12.77 -6.23
C CYS A 15 6.92 -12.65 -4.74
N PRO A 16 7.88 -13.42 -4.19
CA PRO A 16 8.19 -13.38 -2.78
C PRO A 16 8.80 -12.04 -2.37
N VAL A 17 8.72 -11.70 -1.08
CA VAL A 17 9.50 -10.59 -0.52
C VAL A 17 10.99 -10.90 -0.72
N PRO A 18 11.79 -10.02 -1.35
CA PRO A 18 13.21 -10.26 -1.56
C PRO A 18 13.99 -10.43 -0.25
N ASP A 19 15.05 -11.23 -0.28
CA ASP A 19 15.92 -11.42 0.87
C ASP A 19 16.52 -10.09 1.34
N GLY A 20 16.49 -9.85 2.66
CA GLY A 20 16.97 -8.61 3.26
C GLY A 20 16.02 -7.41 3.12
N TYR A 21 14.89 -7.55 2.43
CA TYR A 21 13.86 -6.51 2.38
C TYR A 21 12.96 -6.55 3.62
N ASP A 22 12.70 -5.39 4.22
CA ASP A 22 11.80 -5.29 5.37
C ASP A 22 10.33 -5.44 4.92
N SER A 23 9.74 -6.59 5.22
CA SER A 23 8.37 -6.91 4.80
C SER A 23 7.33 -5.91 5.29
N ARG A 24 7.61 -5.13 6.35
CA ARG A 24 6.71 -4.08 6.85
C ARG A 24 6.50 -2.94 5.85
N LEU A 25 7.39 -2.81 4.86
CA LEU A 25 7.45 -1.70 3.92
C LEU A 25 6.85 -2.04 2.56
N VAL A 26 6.40 -3.28 2.38
CA VAL A 26 5.74 -3.73 1.15
C VAL A 26 4.51 -2.88 0.84
N VAL A 27 3.66 -2.63 1.84
CA VAL A 27 2.43 -1.83 1.67
C VAL A 27 2.76 -0.43 1.17
N SER A 28 3.62 0.29 1.89
CA SER A 28 4.01 1.66 1.52
C SER A 28 4.70 1.73 0.15
N SER A 29 5.48 0.72 -0.21
CA SER A 29 6.20 0.70 -1.50
C SER A 29 5.24 0.46 -2.67
N ILE A 30 4.27 -0.43 -2.51
CA ILE A 30 3.22 -0.65 -3.51
C ILE A 30 2.35 0.60 -3.66
N GLU A 31 1.90 1.21 -2.56
CA GLU A 31 1.15 2.47 -2.57
C GLU A 31 1.91 3.57 -3.30
N TRP A 32 3.21 3.68 -3.02
CA TRP A 32 4.08 4.66 -3.63
C TRP A 32 4.25 4.46 -5.14
N ALA A 33 4.50 3.23 -5.57
CA ALA A 33 4.63 2.90 -6.99
C ALA A 33 3.33 3.15 -7.77
N LEU A 34 2.18 2.87 -7.16
CA LEU A 34 0.86 3.17 -7.73
C LEU A 34 0.64 4.69 -7.84
N TRP A 35 0.97 5.43 -6.79
CA TRP A 35 0.87 6.88 -6.77
C TRP A 35 1.71 7.53 -7.88
N LYS A 36 2.96 7.08 -8.07
CA LYS A 36 3.85 7.56 -9.15
C LYS A 36 3.31 7.32 -10.55
N LYS A 37 2.46 6.30 -10.72
CA LYS A 37 1.76 6.02 -11.99
C LYS A 37 0.43 6.76 -12.13
N GLY A 38 0.09 7.63 -11.18
CA GLY A 38 -1.13 8.43 -11.19
C GLY A 38 -2.36 7.68 -10.67
N TYR A 39 -2.17 6.60 -9.91
CA TYR A 39 -3.27 5.90 -9.25
C TYR A 39 -3.35 6.34 -7.79
N TRP A 40 -4.48 6.95 -7.42
CA TRP A 40 -4.71 7.49 -6.09
C TRP A 40 -5.91 6.84 -5.43
N GLY A 41 -5.79 6.57 -4.14
CA GLY A 41 -6.88 6.11 -3.29
C GLY A 41 -6.43 5.05 -2.29
N PRO A 42 -7.33 4.62 -1.40
CA PRO A 42 -7.04 3.58 -0.43
C PRO A 42 -6.69 2.26 -1.11
N VAL A 43 -5.60 1.63 -0.66
CA VAL A 43 -5.11 0.35 -1.15
C VAL A 43 -5.43 -0.76 -0.14
N THR A 44 -6.06 -1.83 -0.59
CA THR A 44 -6.21 -3.07 0.17
C THR A 44 -5.38 -4.16 -0.49
N ILE A 45 -4.53 -4.84 0.28
CA ILE A 45 -3.63 -5.87 -0.23
C ILE A 45 -4.01 -7.23 0.36
N THR A 46 -4.17 -8.23 -0.50
CA THR A 46 -4.29 -9.64 -0.14
C THR A 46 -3.11 -10.40 -0.73
N ALA A 47 -2.28 -10.99 0.14
CA ALA A 47 -1.24 -11.94 -0.24
C ALA A 47 -1.82 -13.36 -0.24
N VAL A 48 -1.60 -14.09 -1.33
CA VAL A 48 -2.12 -15.44 -1.58
C VAL A 48 -0.99 -16.39 -1.95
N GLY A 49 -1.08 -17.64 -1.53
CA GLY A 49 -0.07 -18.65 -1.84
C GLY A 49 0.04 -19.72 -0.76
N ASN A 50 1.11 -20.50 -0.81
CA ASN A 50 1.42 -21.51 0.18
C ASN A 50 2.06 -20.86 1.41
N LEU A 51 1.20 -20.31 2.29
CA LEU A 51 1.62 -19.62 3.50
C LEU A 51 2.42 -20.53 4.45
N LYS A 52 2.15 -21.85 4.48
CA LYS A 52 2.94 -22.81 5.27
C LYS A 52 4.38 -22.91 4.77
N LEU A 53 4.55 -22.98 3.46
CA LEU A 53 5.88 -23.02 2.84
C LEU A 53 6.61 -21.69 3.04
N THR A 54 5.90 -20.56 2.90
CA THR A 54 6.46 -19.23 3.17
C THR A 54 6.92 -19.10 4.62
N LEU A 55 6.11 -19.51 5.60
CA LEU A 55 6.48 -19.50 7.02
C LEU A 55 7.69 -20.39 7.31
N LYS A 56 7.79 -21.54 6.64
CA LYS A 56 8.93 -22.46 6.79
C LYS A 56 10.23 -21.87 6.23
N ARG A 57 10.16 -21.14 5.11
CA ARG A 57 11.33 -20.53 4.46
C ARG A 57 11.76 -19.24 5.15
N SER A 58 10.79 -18.39 5.48
CA SER A 58 11.00 -17.04 6.00
C SER A 58 10.02 -16.75 7.14
N PRO A 59 10.31 -17.21 8.39
CA PRO A 59 9.38 -17.15 9.52
C PRO A 59 8.90 -15.73 9.88
N HIS A 60 9.68 -14.70 9.54
CA HIS A 60 9.40 -13.32 9.89
C HIS A 60 8.49 -12.59 8.87
N VAL A 61 8.37 -13.10 7.64
CA VAL A 61 7.68 -12.40 6.55
C VAL A 61 6.17 -12.30 6.81
N LEU A 62 5.49 -13.43 7.05
CA LEU A 62 4.03 -13.43 7.24
C LEU A 62 3.58 -12.61 8.45
N PRO A 63 4.22 -12.71 9.63
CA PRO A 63 3.88 -11.85 10.77
C PRO A 63 4.07 -10.36 10.46
N ALA A 64 5.16 -9.98 9.78
CA ALA A 64 5.43 -8.60 9.43
C ALA A 64 4.42 -8.05 8.41
N LEU A 65 4.04 -8.84 7.41
CA LEU A 65 3.00 -8.48 6.44
C LEU A 65 1.63 -8.32 7.11
N SER A 66 1.26 -9.25 8.00
CA SER A 66 0.01 -9.15 8.75
C SER A 66 -0.03 -7.91 9.65
N ALA A 67 1.07 -7.61 10.34
CA ALA A 67 1.19 -6.40 11.15
C ALA A 67 1.14 -5.11 10.33
N ALA A 68 1.60 -5.15 9.07
CA ALA A 68 1.48 -4.05 8.12
C ALA A 68 0.07 -3.92 7.49
N GLY A 69 -0.87 -4.81 7.83
CA GLY A 69 -2.25 -4.77 7.33
C GLY A 69 -2.49 -5.54 6.03
N VAL A 70 -1.57 -6.41 5.62
CA VAL A 70 -1.78 -7.31 4.48
C VAL A 70 -2.67 -8.49 4.90
N HIS A 71 -3.76 -8.71 4.16
CA HIS A 71 -4.60 -9.89 4.35
C HIS A 71 -3.87 -11.13 3.82
N LEU A 72 -3.84 -12.21 4.61
CA LEU A 72 -3.16 -13.44 4.25
C LEU A 72 -4.19 -14.50 3.85
N GLY A 73 -4.31 -14.76 2.55
CA GLY A 73 -5.16 -15.80 1.99
C GLY A 73 -4.39 -17.12 1.82
N ALA A 74 -4.84 -18.17 2.51
CA ALA A 74 -4.25 -19.50 2.34
C ALA A 74 -4.66 -20.11 0.99
N ASP A 75 -3.66 -20.60 0.26
CA ASP A 75 -3.73 -21.35 -1.00
C ASP A 75 -4.27 -20.58 -2.22
N PHE A 76 -3.48 -20.61 -3.28
CA PHE A 76 -3.73 -19.97 -4.57
C PHE A 76 -5.03 -20.44 -5.28
N VAL A 77 -5.53 -21.63 -4.92
CA VAL A 77 -6.75 -22.25 -5.50
C VAL A 77 -8.01 -21.93 -4.68
N CYS A 78 -7.89 -21.11 -3.64
CA CYS A 78 -8.94 -20.95 -2.65
C CYS A 78 -10.14 -20.17 -3.21
N GLN A 79 -11.33 -20.71 -2.98
CA GLN A 79 -12.62 -20.01 -3.15
C GLN A 79 -12.62 -18.64 -2.49
N HIS A 80 -11.80 -18.46 -1.44
CA HIS A 80 -11.60 -17.20 -0.74
C HIS A 80 -11.16 -16.05 -1.65
N ILE A 81 -10.27 -16.27 -2.63
CA ILE A 81 -9.86 -15.20 -3.57
C ILE A 81 -11.05 -14.79 -4.45
N CYS A 82 -11.87 -15.75 -4.87
CA CYS A 82 -13.10 -15.46 -5.59
C CYS A 82 -14.10 -14.70 -4.71
N ASP A 83 -14.27 -15.10 -3.46
CA ASP A 83 -15.20 -14.45 -2.53
C ASP A 83 -14.75 -13.02 -2.21
N GLU A 84 -13.48 -12.80 -1.87
CA GLU A 84 -12.91 -11.47 -1.67
C GLU A 84 -13.09 -10.60 -2.92
N PHE A 85 -12.81 -11.15 -4.10
CA PHE A 85 -12.98 -10.44 -5.35
C PHE A 85 -14.45 -10.08 -5.63
N ILE A 86 -15.40 -11.02 -5.41
CA ILE A 86 -16.83 -10.78 -5.58
C ILE A 86 -17.30 -9.69 -4.61
N GLN A 87 -16.85 -9.72 -3.37
CA GLN A 87 -17.17 -8.69 -2.38
C GLN A 87 -16.58 -7.34 -2.77
N TRP A 88 -15.31 -7.31 -3.18
CA TRP A 88 -14.67 -6.09 -3.67
C TRP A 88 -15.42 -5.51 -4.87
N LYS A 89 -15.78 -6.34 -5.85
CA LYS A 89 -16.57 -5.88 -7.00
C LYS A 89 -17.91 -5.30 -6.55
N LYS A 90 -18.65 -5.99 -5.68
CA LYS A 90 -19.95 -5.52 -5.15
C LYS A 90 -19.83 -4.15 -4.46
N VAL A 91 -18.79 -3.95 -3.65
CA VAL A 91 -18.56 -2.69 -2.94
C VAL A 91 -18.17 -1.55 -3.89
N ASN A 92 -17.56 -1.87 -5.04
CA ASN A 92 -17.02 -0.88 -5.98
C ASN A 92 -17.85 -0.69 -7.25
N GLN A 93 -19.07 -1.22 -7.36
CA GLN A 93 -19.89 -1.10 -8.58
C GLN A 93 -20.23 0.35 -8.97
N ALA A 94 -20.24 1.26 -8.00
CA ALA A 94 -20.71 2.64 -8.20
C ALA A 94 -19.60 3.61 -8.70
N ALA A 95 -18.33 3.20 -8.72
CA ALA A 95 -17.23 4.06 -9.14
C ALA A 95 -16.08 3.25 -9.78
N PRO A 96 -15.37 3.82 -10.77
CA PRO A 96 -14.13 3.23 -11.27
C PRO A 96 -13.16 2.92 -10.14
N ALA A 97 -12.57 1.72 -10.21
CA ALA A 97 -11.68 1.18 -9.19
C ALA A 97 -10.51 0.50 -9.88
N THR A 98 -9.40 0.31 -9.17
CA THR A 98 -8.19 -0.28 -9.75
C THR A 98 -7.90 -1.64 -9.13
N LEU A 99 -7.65 -2.64 -9.97
CA LEU A 99 -7.14 -3.94 -9.59
C LEU A 99 -5.68 -4.05 -10.01
N LEU A 100 -4.77 -4.31 -9.07
CA LEU A 100 -3.38 -4.69 -9.36
C LEU A 100 -3.20 -6.18 -9.09
N VAL A 101 -2.79 -6.93 -10.11
CA VAL A 101 -2.47 -8.36 -9.99
C VAL A 101 -0.96 -8.53 -9.97
N ILE A 102 -0.41 -8.96 -8.85
CA ILE A 102 1.03 -9.21 -8.67
C ILE A 102 1.25 -10.73 -8.67
N GLY A 103 1.91 -11.26 -9.70
CA GLY A 103 2.16 -12.70 -9.76
C GLY A 103 2.49 -13.23 -11.15
N GLY A 104 2.62 -14.55 -11.20
CA GLY A 104 2.90 -15.29 -12.43
C GLY A 104 1.66 -15.61 -13.26
N TYR A 105 1.88 -16.40 -14.32
CA TYR A 105 0.85 -16.84 -15.27
C TYR A 105 -0.38 -17.48 -14.62
N MET A 106 -0.20 -18.23 -13.53
CA MET A 106 -1.31 -18.94 -12.88
C MET A 106 -2.33 -17.98 -12.28
N LEU A 107 -1.89 -16.96 -11.52
CA LEU A 107 -2.78 -15.92 -10.95
C LEU A 107 -3.52 -15.16 -12.05
N TYR A 108 -2.77 -14.74 -13.05
CA TYR A 108 -3.32 -14.06 -14.22
C TYR A 108 -4.40 -14.90 -14.89
N LYS A 109 -4.11 -16.17 -15.23
CA LYS A 109 -5.05 -17.09 -15.88
C LYS A 109 -6.31 -17.32 -15.04
N TYR A 110 -6.18 -17.37 -13.71
CA TYR A 110 -7.31 -17.58 -12.83
C TYR A 110 -8.25 -16.37 -12.80
N LEU A 111 -7.68 -15.16 -12.70
CA LEU A 111 -8.41 -13.90 -12.63
C LEU A 111 -8.87 -13.38 -14.01
N SER A 112 -8.26 -13.84 -15.11
CA SER A 112 -8.53 -13.31 -16.46
C SER A 112 -9.99 -13.43 -16.88
N ARG A 113 -10.72 -14.40 -16.33
CA ARG A 113 -12.18 -14.55 -16.54
C ARG A 113 -12.98 -13.30 -16.14
N TRP A 114 -12.42 -12.46 -15.27
CA TRP A 114 -13.08 -11.27 -14.73
C TRP A 114 -12.63 -9.97 -15.40
N PHE A 115 -11.57 -9.99 -16.21
CA PHE A 115 -10.96 -8.76 -16.71
C PHE A 115 -11.85 -8.00 -17.69
N SER A 116 -12.39 -8.68 -18.70
CA SER A 116 -13.27 -8.03 -19.68
C SER A 116 -14.55 -7.47 -19.03
N PRO A 117 -15.25 -8.20 -18.12
CA PRO A 117 -16.36 -7.61 -17.37
C PRO A 117 -15.95 -6.36 -16.56
N LEU A 118 -14.83 -6.40 -15.86
CA LEU A 118 -14.38 -5.26 -15.05
C LEU A 118 -14.03 -4.04 -15.90
N GLN A 119 -13.37 -4.24 -17.03
CA GLN A 119 -13.03 -3.16 -17.95
C GLN A 119 -14.30 -2.55 -18.58
N GLY A 120 -15.29 -3.38 -18.88
CA GLY A 120 -16.62 -2.94 -19.32
C GLY A 120 -17.34 -2.07 -18.27
N ASP A 121 -17.15 -2.39 -16.99
CA ASP A 121 -17.64 -1.60 -15.85
C ASP A 121 -16.79 -0.34 -15.56
N GLY A 122 -15.73 -0.07 -16.35
CA GLY A 122 -14.87 1.10 -16.21
C GLY A 122 -13.71 0.96 -15.21
N HIS A 123 -13.47 -0.24 -14.69
CA HIS A 123 -12.34 -0.49 -13.79
C HIS A 123 -11.01 -0.58 -14.53
N THR A 124 -9.93 -0.17 -13.87
CA THR A 124 -8.56 -0.29 -14.37
C THR A 124 -7.92 -1.58 -13.87
N ILE A 125 -7.20 -2.29 -14.73
CA ILE A 125 -6.48 -3.51 -14.39
C ILE A 125 -5.00 -3.31 -14.69
N LEU A 126 -4.18 -3.54 -13.68
CA LEU A 126 -2.73 -3.42 -13.68
C LEU A 126 -2.11 -4.78 -13.37
N HIS A 127 -0.88 -4.96 -13.84
CA HIS A 127 -0.13 -6.20 -13.65
C HIS A 127 1.26 -5.91 -13.14
N ALA A 128 1.72 -6.69 -12.17
CA ALA A 128 3.12 -6.77 -11.79
C ALA A 128 3.60 -8.21 -11.94
N HIS A 129 4.70 -8.40 -12.65
CA HIS A 129 5.25 -9.72 -12.93
C HIS A 129 6.63 -9.89 -12.31
N PRO A 130 7.02 -11.13 -11.96
CA PRO A 130 8.42 -11.37 -11.59
C PRO A 130 9.32 -11.07 -12.79
N GLN A 131 10.54 -10.58 -12.53
CA GLN A 131 11.49 -10.16 -13.58
C GLN A 131 11.74 -11.22 -14.68
N ALA A 132 11.59 -12.50 -14.36
CA ALA A 132 11.74 -13.61 -15.29
C ALA A 132 10.60 -13.77 -16.33
N TYR A 133 9.56 -12.93 -16.30
CA TYR A 133 8.42 -13.02 -17.22
C TYR A 133 8.58 -12.08 -18.44
N PRO A 134 8.64 -12.59 -19.68
CA PRO A 134 9.04 -11.83 -20.88
C PRO A 134 7.96 -10.89 -21.45
N GLN A 135 6.89 -10.61 -20.71
CA GLN A 135 5.72 -9.90 -21.23
C GLN A 135 5.42 -8.63 -20.41
N ALA A 136 6.42 -7.75 -20.30
CA ALA A 136 6.19 -6.40 -19.77
C ALA A 136 5.55 -5.54 -20.88
N ASN A 137 4.26 -5.24 -20.76
CA ASN A 137 3.63 -4.17 -21.53
C ASN A 137 3.93 -2.81 -20.84
N GLU A 138 3.82 -1.68 -21.54
CA GLU A 138 4.11 -0.33 -20.97
C GLU A 138 3.29 0.00 -19.70
N LYS A 139 2.20 -0.74 -19.45
CA LYS A 139 1.28 -0.58 -18.32
C LYS A 139 1.53 -1.59 -17.19
N SER A 140 2.59 -2.39 -17.28
CA SER A 140 2.96 -3.41 -16.29
C SER A 140 4.14 -2.96 -15.45
N PHE A 141 4.19 -3.49 -14.24
CA PHE A 141 5.29 -3.33 -13.30
C PHE A 141 6.14 -4.59 -13.28
N VAL A 142 7.40 -4.43 -12.89
CA VAL A 142 8.23 -5.54 -12.42
C VAL A 142 8.03 -5.59 -10.90
N TRP A 143 7.82 -6.77 -10.34
CA TRP A 143 7.56 -6.92 -8.89
C TRP A 143 8.64 -6.27 -8.06
N GLU A 144 9.90 -6.53 -8.39
CA GLU A 144 11.06 -6.00 -7.67
C GLU A 144 11.11 -4.48 -7.76
N SER A 145 10.72 -3.88 -8.90
CA SER A 145 10.71 -2.43 -9.05
C SER A 145 9.61 -1.73 -8.26
N LEU A 146 8.56 -2.44 -7.85
CA LEU A 146 7.60 -1.92 -6.86
C LEU A 146 8.24 -1.73 -5.48
N LEU A 147 9.35 -2.42 -5.21
CA LEU A 147 10.06 -2.40 -3.93
C LEU A 147 11.38 -1.60 -3.98
N GLU A 148 11.84 -1.22 -5.18
CA GLU A 148 13.11 -0.52 -5.42
C GLU A 148 13.12 0.93 -4.93
N ASP A 149 11.96 1.60 -4.92
CA ASP A 149 11.82 2.97 -4.45
C ASP A 149 11.82 3.00 -2.93
N LYS A 150 13.01 2.78 -2.39
CA LYS A 150 13.37 2.99 -0.99
C LYS A 150 13.07 4.43 -0.65
N CYS A 151 11.93 4.68 -0.03
CA CYS A 151 11.92 5.75 0.93
C CYS A 151 12.89 5.41 2.07
N CYS A 152 14.11 5.91 1.92
CA CYS A 152 15.18 6.00 2.91
C CYS A 152 15.70 4.68 3.51
N LEU A 153 15.55 3.54 2.82
CA LEU A 153 16.04 2.24 3.30
C LEU A 153 17.42 1.88 2.72
N THR A 154 18.44 2.64 3.06
CA THR A 154 19.78 2.05 3.20
C THR A 154 19.95 1.58 4.64
N ALA A 155 20.24 0.29 4.79
CA ALA A 155 20.40 -0.38 6.06
C ALA A 155 21.72 0.04 6.73
N ALA A 156 21.66 0.38 8.01
CA ALA A 156 22.68 0.03 9.00
C ALA A 156 22.15 0.39 10.40
N GLY A 157 21.89 -0.63 11.21
CA GLY A 157 21.78 -0.50 12.68
C GLY A 157 20.49 0.11 13.21
N GLU A 158 19.96 -0.53 14.24
CA GLU A 158 19.06 0.05 15.24
C GLU A 158 17.67 0.56 14.77
N SER A 159 16.65 -0.28 14.99
CA SER A 159 15.35 0.11 15.56
C SER A 159 14.86 1.56 15.33
N GLY A 160 14.70 1.98 14.07
CA GLY A 160 14.09 3.26 13.73
C GLY A 160 12.94 3.07 12.76
N PHE A 161 11.72 3.44 13.14
CA PHE A 161 10.65 3.62 12.17
C PHE A 161 10.99 4.85 11.33
N LYS A 162 11.18 4.66 10.02
CA LYS A 162 11.33 5.80 9.09
C LYS A 162 9.95 6.32 8.73
N PHE A 163 9.75 7.62 8.93
CA PHE A 163 8.50 8.27 8.55
C PHE A 163 8.59 8.66 7.08
N PHE A 164 7.45 8.61 6.38
CA PHE A 164 7.35 8.93 4.97
C PHE A 164 6.19 9.88 4.71
N CYS A 165 6.44 10.91 3.89
CA CYS A 165 5.40 11.81 3.40
C CYS A 165 5.15 11.58 1.90
N ALA A 166 3.99 11.03 1.58
CA ALA A 166 3.56 10.79 0.20
C ALA A 166 3.34 12.07 -0.61
N LEU A 167 3.05 13.21 0.02
CA LEU A 167 2.83 14.48 -0.68
C LEU A 167 4.12 15.16 -1.10
N CYS A 168 5.16 15.03 -0.27
CA CYS A 168 6.46 15.65 -0.51
C CYS A 168 7.48 14.69 -1.12
N GLU A 169 7.10 13.42 -1.30
CA GLU A 169 7.98 12.35 -1.77
C GLU A 169 9.26 12.21 -0.92
N LEU A 170 9.18 12.59 0.36
CA LEU A 170 10.33 12.74 1.25
C LEU A 170 10.16 11.86 2.47
N CYS A 171 11.23 11.21 2.92
CA CYS A 171 11.29 10.67 4.26
C CYS A 171 12.01 11.68 5.16
N PRO A 172 11.26 12.36 6.05
CA PRO A 172 11.83 13.47 6.80
C PRO A 172 12.81 13.07 7.90
N GLY A 173 12.92 11.79 8.25
CA GLY A 173 13.89 11.32 9.25
C GLY A 173 13.47 10.03 9.93
N GLU A 174 14.20 9.68 11.00
CA GLU A 174 13.99 8.48 11.81
C GLU A 174 13.20 8.75 13.09
N SER A 175 12.94 10.03 13.41
CA SER A 175 12.16 10.41 14.59
C SER A 175 10.78 10.97 14.22
N PHE A 176 9.84 10.83 15.14
CA PHE A 176 8.53 11.46 15.02
C PHE A 176 8.63 12.99 14.99
N GLU A 177 9.67 13.55 15.61
CA GLU A 177 9.95 14.98 15.62
C GLU A 177 10.37 15.49 14.25
N ASP A 178 11.22 14.75 13.53
CA ASP A 178 11.61 15.09 12.15
C ASP A 178 10.39 15.07 11.23
N PHE A 179 9.55 14.04 11.36
CA PHE A 179 8.29 13.96 10.62
C PHE A 179 7.36 15.11 10.95
N THR A 180 7.19 15.43 12.23
CA THR A 180 6.34 16.55 12.65
C THR A 180 6.87 17.88 12.13
N THR A 181 8.18 18.07 12.12
CA THR A 181 8.83 19.29 11.60
C THR A 181 8.58 19.42 10.10
N HIS A 182 8.75 18.34 9.35
CA HIS A 182 8.43 18.27 7.94
C HIS A 182 6.94 18.51 7.64
N PHE A 183 6.05 17.81 8.36
CA PHE A 183 4.61 17.89 8.18
C PHE A 183 4.09 19.32 8.43
N ASN A 184 4.71 20.05 9.36
CA ASN A 184 4.40 21.45 9.63
C ASN A 184 5.18 22.45 8.76
N SER A 185 6.00 21.98 7.81
CA SER A 185 6.76 22.86 6.93
C SER A 185 5.85 23.59 5.95
N LYS A 186 6.24 24.81 5.56
CA LYS A 186 5.48 25.61 4.58
C LYS A 186 5.35 24.87 3.25
N ASP A 187 6.39 24.16 2.84
CA ASP A 187 6.42 23.43 1.58
C ASP A 187 5.39 22.29 1.58
N HIS A 188 5.30 21.54 2.68
CA HIS A 188 4.28 20.49 2.85
C HIS A 188 2.86 21.08 2.82
N VAL A 189 2.61 22.17 3.56
CA VAL A 189 1.29 22.82 3.58
C VAL A 189 0.89 23.38 2.21
N ILE A 190 1.85 23.89 1.43
CA ILE A 190 1.61 24.36 0.06
C ILE A 190 1.24 23.19 -0.85
N LEU A 191 1.96 22.06 -0.74
CA LEU A 191 1.67 20.85 -1.50
C LEU A 191 0.29 20.28 -1.14
N GLU A 192 -0.07 20.25 0.13
CA GLU A 192 -1.43 19.91 0.59
C GLU A 192 -2.48 20.82 -0.04
N PHE A 193 -2.27 22.13 0.02
CA PHE A 193 -3.21 23.11 -0.53
C PHE A 193 -3.38 22.96 -2.04
N ASN A 194 -2.30 22.71 -2.77
CA ASN A 194 -2.31 22.52 -4.22
C ASN A 194 -2.98 21.19 -4.61
N THR A 195 -2.74 20.13 -3.85
CA THR A 195 -3.25 18.78 -4.13
C THR A 195 -4.73 18.66 -3.78
N PHE A 196 -5.18 19.27 -2.67
CA PHE A 196 -6.53 19.11 -2.14
C PHE A 196 -7.43 20.34 -2.30
N ARG A 197 -7.12 21.25 -3.25
CA ARG A 197 -7.81 22.54 -3.46
C ARG A 197 -9.27 22.54 -2.98
N PRO A 198 -9.61 23.26 -1.90
CA PRO A 198 -11.00 23.45 -1.55
C PRO A 198 -11.65 24.31 -2.63
N SER A 199 -12.77 23.84 -3.21
CA SER A 199 -13.62 24.68 -4.06
C SER A 199 -13.92 26.00 -3.35
N PRO A 200 -13.90 27.15 -4.04
CA PRO A 200 -14.10 28.44 -3.39
C PRO A 200 -15.55 28.55 -2.91
N LYS A 201 -15.77 28.25 -1.62
CA LYS A 201 -17.04 28.56 -0.94
C LYS A 201 -16.79 29.55 0.19
N ARG A 202 -17.56 30.64 0.09
CA ARG A 202 -17.60 31.82 0.95
C ARG A 202 -17.59 31.50 2.45
N THR A 203 -16.66 32.14 3.17
CA THR A 203 -16.72 32.61 4.57
C THR A 203 -17.39 31.72 5.63
N LYS A 204 -16.58 31.20 6.55
CA LYS A 204 -16.50 31.65 7.97
C LYS A 204 -15.28 30.99 8.61
N LYS A 205 -14.46 31.76 9.34
CA LYS A 205 -13.28 31.29 10.07
C LYS A 205 -13.67 30.14 11.01
N GLN A 206 -13.26 28.91 10.71
CA GLN A 206 -13.13 27.84 11.70
C GLN A 206 -11.65 27.55 11.87
N LYS A 207 -11.15 27.74 13.09
CA LYS A 207 -9.84 27.24 13.50
C LYS A 207 -9.94 25.71 13.56
N PRO A 208 -9.01 24.95 12.98
CA PRO A 208 -8.98 23.51 13.20
C PRO A 208 -8.73 23.23 14.69
N PHE A 209 -9.65 22.47 15.25
CA PHE A 209 -9.67 22.05 16.65
C PHE A 209 -8.89 20.73 16.72
N PHE A 210 -7.63 20.78 17.12
CA PHE A 210 -6.89 19.62 17.61
C PHE A 210 -6.13 20.07 18.86
N ILE A 211 -6.66 19.70 20.03
CA ILE A 211 -6.06 20.04 21.32
C ILE A 211 -5.05 18.93 21.67
N LEU A 212 -3.81 19.34 21.86
CA LEU A 212 -2.63 18.52 22.18
C LEU A 212 -2.67 17.84 23.59
N SER A 213 -3.81 17.84 24.29
CA SER A 213 -3.90 17.40 25.70
C SER A 213 -4.09 15.89 25.87
N ASP A 214 -4.60 15.20 24.86
CA ASP A 214 -5.11 13.84 25.07
C ASP A 214 -4.02 12.75 24.98
N TYR A 215 -2.80 13.12 24.59
CA TYR A 215 -1.66 12.19 24.47
C TYR A 215 -0.61 12.30 25.59
N LYS A 216 -0.70 13.30 26.47
CA LYS A 216 0.28 13.48 27.57
C LYS A 216 -0.04 12.69 28.86
N SER A 217 -1.17 12.00 28.94
CA SER A 217 -1.60 11.31 30.17
C SER A 217 -1.28 9.80 30.23
N LYS A 218 -0.57 9.22 29.25
CA LYS A 218 -0.21 7.78 29.27
C LYS A 218 1.29 7.46 29.35
N ALA A 219 2.16 8.47 29.42
CA ALA A 219 3.61 8.29 29.53
C ALA A 219 4.17 8.42 30.97
N ALA A 220 3.31 8.60 31.99
CA ALA A 220 3.74 8.89 33.36
C ALA A 220 3.53 7.74 34.38
N SER A 221 3.28 6.51 33.94
CA SER A 221 3.06 5.36 34.85
C SER A 221 4.05 4.19 34.71
N PHE A 222 5.13 4.34 33.93
CA PHE A 222 6.26 3.41 33.97
C PHE A 222 7.51 4.13 34.49
N ASN A 223 7.50 4.47 35.77
CA ASN A 223 8.69 4.69 36.60
C ASN A 223 8.24 4.73 38.07
N ASN A 224 8.06 3.55 38.67
CA ASN A 224 8.46 3.23 40.04
C ASN A 224 7.91 1.86 40.45
N SER A 225 8.82 0.91 40.64
CA SER A 225 8.86 -0.24 41.57
C SER A 225 9.40 -1.48 40.88
#